data_AF-A0A0D2JVJ0-F1
#
_entry.id   AF-A0A0D2JVJ0-F1
#
_cell.length_a   1.000
_cell.length_b   1.000
_cell.length_c   1.000
_cell.angle_alpha   90.00
_cell.angle_beta   90.00
_cell.angle_gamma   90.00
#
_symmetry.space_group_name_H-M   'P 1'
#
loop_
_entity.id
_entity.type
_entity.pdbx_description
1 polymer ?
#
loop_
_entity_poly.entity_id
_entity_poly.type
_entity_poly.pdbx_seq_one_letter_code
_entity_poly.pdbx_strand_id
1 'polypeptide(L)'
;MAKQFHRIPHRDEAIGVPPQYDGIADFTFDRYEDMEAFYKDPFYLEHIRPDELRFIDVDNIVFSVGRDVKVIEGGKNVHSTPTGY
;
A
#
# COMPACT_ATOMS: atom_id res chain seq x y z
N MET A 1 -6.49 8.39 3.52
CA MET A 1 -5.82 8.27 4.84
C MET A 1 -4.49 7.56 4.63
N ALA A 2 -3.41 8.04 5.26
CA ALA A 2 -2.09 7.40 5.19
C ALA A 2 -1.72 6.79 6.55
N LYS A 3 -1.17 5.58 6.55
CA LYS A 3 -0.66 4.90 7.75
C LYS A 3 0.71 4.29 7.46
N GLN A 4 1.59 4.29 8.45
CA GLN A 4 2.91 3.69 8.34
C GLN A 4 3.16 2.79 9.55
N PHE A 5 3.71 1.62 9.27
CA PHE A 5 4.03 0.60 10.25
C PHE A 5 5.47 0.18 10.07
N HIS A 6 6.22 0.07 11.17
CA HIS A 6 7.56 -0.50 11.15
C HIS A 6 7.51 -1.93 11.65
N ARG A 7 8.36 -2.77 11.08
CA ARG A 7 8.58 -4.09 11.61
C ARG A 7 9.21 -3.97 12.99
N ILE A 8 8.62 -4.66 13.97
CA ILE A 8 9.28 -4.91 15.26
C ILE A 8 10.29 -6.05 15.02
N PRO A 9 11.55 -5.94 15.48
CA PRO A 9 12.52 -7.01 15.38
C PRO A 9 12.05 -8.22 16.19
N HIS A 10 11.31 -9.10 15.52
CA HIS A 10 10.79 -10.33 16.11
C HIS A 10 11.24 -11.52 15.26
N ARG A 11 11.75 -12.54 15.94
CA ARG A 11 12.39 -13.72 15.35
C ARG A 11 11.62 -14.97 15.81
N ASP A 12 10.32 -15.00 15.57
CA ASP A 12 9.53 -16.21 15.82
C ASP A 12 9.62 -17.13 14.60
N GLU A 13 10.28 -18.26 14.79
CA GLU A 13 10.42 -19.36 13.83
C GLU A 13 9.08 -20.09 13.55
N ALA A 14 8.01 -19.74 14.29
CA ALA A 14 6.76 -20.49 14.30
C ALA A 14 5.87 -20.30 13.06
N ILE A 15 6.07 -19.25 12.26
CA ILE A 15 5.14 -18.85 11.17
C ILE A 15 5.82 -18.55 9.82
N GLY A 16 7.07 -19.00 9.62
CA GLY A 16 7.75 -18.97 8.32
C GLY A 16 8.84 -17.91 8.19
N VAL A 17 9.23 -17.62 6.95
CA VAL A 17 10.33 -16.68 6.64
C VAL A 17 9.93 -15.27 7.11
N PRO A 18 10.75 -14.60 7.92
CA PRO A 18 10.44 -13.25 8.37
C PRO A 18 10.29 -12.31 7.17
N PRO A 19 9.37 -11.32 7.23
CA PRO A 19 9.20 -10.35 6.17
C PRO A 19 10.53 -9.64 5.88
N GLN A 20 10.86 -9.55 4.59
CA GLN A 20 12.12 -8.98 4.08
C GLN A 20 12.06 -7.45 3.92
N TYR A 21 11.02 -6.81 4.44
CA TYR A 21 10.85 -5.35 4.47
C TYR A 21 10.92 -4.83 5.91
N ASP A 22 11.35 -3.58 6.07
CA ASP A 22 11.51 -2.88 7.34
C ASP A 22 10.26 -2.08 7.76
N GLY A 23 9.36 -1.81 6.82
CA GLY A 23 8.09 -1.16 7.06
C GLY A 23 7.07 -1.38 5.95
N ILE A 24 5.84 -0.97 6.23
CA ILE A 24 4.72 -0.93 5.30
C ILE A 24 4.06 0.44 5.42
N ALA A 25 3.80 1.07 4.27
CA ALA A 25 2.92 2.23 4.16
C ALA A 25 1.63 1.81 3.46
N ASP A 26 0.50 2.27 4.00
CA ASP A 26 -0.83 2.07 3.45
C ASP A 26 -1.46 3.42 3.13
N PHE A 27 -1.94 3.56 1.89
CA PHE A 27 -2.61 4.74 1.39
C PHE A 27 -3.99 4.35 0.87
N THR A 28 -5.02 4.84 1.56
CA THR A 28 -6.41 4.71 1.10
C THR A 28 -6.84 6.02 0.45
N PHE A 29 -7.27 5.93 -0.81
CA PHE A 29 -7.85 7.03 -1.58
C PHE A 29 -9.30 6.68 -1.91
N ASP A 30 -10.19 7.68 -1.90
CA ASP A 30 -11.59 7.49 -2.27
C ASP A 30 -11.73 7.29 -3.79
N ARG A 31 -10.83 7.90 -4.57
CA ARG A 31 -10.79 7.82 -6.03
C ARG A 31 -9.38 7.57 -6.54
N TYR A 32 -9.30 6.88 -7.68
CA TYR A 32 -8.04 6.64 -8.36
C TYR A 32 -7.37 7.95 -8.81
N GLU A 33 -8.15 8.94 -9.25
CA GLU A 33 -7.60 10.23 -9.69
C GLU A 33 -6.93 11.01 -8.55
N ASP A 34 -7.38 10.82 -7.32
CA ASP A 34 -6.78 11.47 -6.16
C ASP A 34 -5.40 10.88 -5.85
N MET A 35 -5.23 9.56 -6.06
CA MET A 35 -3.92 8.91 -5.98
C MET A 35 -2.98 9.46 -7.06
N GLU A 36 -3.46 9.59 -8.29
CA GLU A 36 -2.64 10.12 -9.38
C GLU A 36 -2.26 11.59 -9.14
N ALA A 37 -3.20 12.41 -8.66
CA ALA A 37 -2.97 13.80 -8.32
C ALA A 37 -1.93 13.94 -7.20
N PHE A 38 -1.98 13.08 -6.18
CA PHE A 38 -1.01 13.07 -5.08
C PHE A 38 0.43 12.90 -5.59
N TYR A 39 0.68 11.95 -6.48
CA TYR A 39 2.03 11.72 -7.02
C TYR A 39 2.49 12.79 -8.03
N LYS A 40 1.59 13.63 -8.52
CA LYS A 40 1.88 14.75 -9.42
C LYS A 40 1.93 16.10 -8.69
N ASP A 41 1.63 16.11 -7.39
CA ASP A 41 1.57 17.34 -6.62
C ASP A 41 2.96 18.00 -6.53
N PRO A 42 3.11 19.29 -6.91
CA PRO A 42 4.39 19.97 -6.89
C PRO A 42 5.02 20.03 -5.49
N PHE A 43 4.21 20.22 -4.44
CA PHE A 43 4.71 20.25 -3.07
C PHE A 43 5.23 18.87 -2.65
N TYR A 44 4.54 17.78 -3.02
CA TYR A 44 5.06 16.43 -2.82
C TYR A 44 6.41 16.25 -3.52
N LEU A 45 6.52 16.61 -4.80
CA LEU A 45 7.74 16.42 -5.59
C LEU A 45 8.92 17.28 -5.12
N GLU A 46 8.66 18.51 -4.68
CA GLU A 46 9.72 19.46 -4.31
C GLU A 46 10.16 19.35 -2.84
N HIS A 47 9.27 18.92 -1.95
CA HIS A 47 9.53 18.95 -0.51
C HIS A 47 9.50 17.56 0.15
N ILE A 48 8.55 16.71 -0.23
CA ILE A 48 8.35 15.41 0.44
C ILE A 48 9.21 14.33 -0.20
N ARG A 49 9.16 14.18 -1.52
CA ARG A 49 9.90 13.16 -2.27
C ARG A 49 11.42 13.23 -2.05
N PRO A 50 12.06 14.42 -2.02
CA PRO A 50 13.49 14.50 -1.73
C PRO A 50 13.83 14.09 -0.30
N ASP A 51 12.89 14.23 0.63
CA ASP A 51 13.06 13.78 2.00
C ASP A 51 12.89 12.26 2.12
N GLU A 52 11.85 11.70 1.50
CA GLU A 52 11.63 10.24 1.40
C GLU A 52 12.89 9.53 0.89
N LEU A 53 13.54 10.06 -0.16
CA LEU A 53 14.75 9.47 -0.72
C LEU A 53 15.96 9.45 0.23
N ARG A 54 15.92 10.15 1.38
CA ARG A 54 16.98 10.10 2.39
C ARG A 54 16.89 8.89 3.29
N PHE A 55 15.71 8.30 3.45
CA PHE A 55 15.46 7.23 4.41
C PHE A 55 14.70 6.02 3.84
N ILE A 56 14.07 6.16 2.67
CA ILE A 56 13.39 5.08 1.97
C ILE A 56 14.23 4.64 0.79
N ASP A 57 14.56 3.35 0.76
CA ASP A 57 15.13 2.70 -0.42
C ASP A 57 14.02 2.39 -1.44
N VAL A 58 13.70 3.38 -2.25
CA VAL A 58 12.60 3.34 -3.22
C VAL A 58 12.74 2.19 -4.22
N ASP A 59 13.97 1.86 -4.61
CA ASP A 59 14.24 0.81 -5.61
C ASP A 59 13.89 -0.59 -5.09
N ASN A 60 13.81 -0.76 -3.77
CA ASN A 60 13.44 -2.01 -3.10
C ASN A 60 12.00 -2.02 -2.55
N ILE A 61 11.16 -1.02 -2.90
CA ILE A 61 9.73 -1.03 -2.55
C ILE A 61 8.94 -1.96 -3.48
N VAL A 62 8.09 -2.79 -2.88
CA VAL A 62 7.06 -3.53 -3.61
C VAL A 62 5.73 -2.82 -3.48
N PHE A 63 5.15 -2.39 -4.61
CA PHE A 63 3.82 -1.79 -4.65
C PHE A 63 2.74 -2.84 -4.85
N SER A 64 1.73 -2.83 -3.99
CA SER A 64 0.48 -3.55 -4.19
C SER A 64 -0.66 -2.54 -4.25
N VAL A 65 -1.32 -2.46 -5.40
CA VAL A 65 -2.42 -1.53 -5.63
C VAL A 65 -3.67 -2.33 -5.94
N GLY A 66 -4.72 -2.06 -5.18
CA GLY A 66 -6.01 -2.71 -5.32
C GLY A 66 -7.14 -1.73 -5.12
N ARG A 67 -8.37 -2.24 -5.24
CA ARG A 67 -9.58 -1.52 -4.87
C ARG A 67 -10.41 -2.41 -3.96
N ASP A 68 -11.13 -1.80 -3.04
CA ASP A 68 -12.10 -2.53 -2.24
C ASP A 68 -13.27 -2.95 -3.12
N VAL A 69 -13.57 -4.25 -3.08
CA VAL A 69 -14.69 -4.83 -3.81
C VAL A 69 -15.59 -5.54 -2.82
N LYS A 70 -16.86 -5.14 -2.78
CA LYS A 70 -17.88 -5.91 -2.06
C LYS A 70 -18.15 -7.19 -2.83
N VAL A 71 -17.78 -8.33 -2.26
CA VAL A 71 -18.03 -9.66 -2.84
C VAL A 71 -19.25 -10.34 -2.27
N ILE A 72 -19.61 -10.03 -1.02
CA ILE A 72 -20.80 -10.58 -0.35
C ILE A 72 -21.57 -9.42 0.28
N GLU A 73 -22.88 -9.39 0.05
CA GLU A 73 -23.79 -8.45 0.70
C GLU A 73 -25.09 -9.18 1.06
N GLY A 74 -25.51 -9.08 2.33
CA GLY A 74 -26.70 -9.78 2.82
C GLY A 74 -26.66 -11.31 2.66
N GLY A 75 -25.47 -11.92 2.76
CA GLY A 75 -25.29 -13.38 2.59
C GLY A 75 -25.35 -13.87 1.14
N LYS A 76 -25.43 -12.96 0.15
CA LYS A 76 -25.41 -13.29 -1.27
C LYS A 76 -24.10 -12.82 -1.90
N ASN A 77 -23.58 -13.62 -2.82
CA ASN A 77 -22.48 -13.17 -3.67
C ASN A 77 -23.00 -12.05 -4.59
N VAL A 78 -22.41 -10.86 -4.46
CA VAL A 78 -22.77 -9.66 -5.24
C VAL A 78 -21.68 -9.26 -6.22
N HIS A 79 -20.62 -10.06 -6.35
CA HIS A 79 -19.54 -9.85 -7.30
C HIS A 79 -19.40 -11.04 -8.25
N SER A 80 -20.08 -10.94 -9.40
CA SER A 80 -20.14 -12.00 -10.41
C SER A 80 -19.17 -11.80 -11.58
N THR A 81 -18.12 -10.99 -11.43
CA THR A 81 -17.16 -10.78 -12.53
C THR A 81 -16.07 -11.84 -12.45
N PRO A 82 -15.68 -12.49 -13.57
CA PRO A 82 -14.45 -13.26 -13.59
C PRO A 82 -13.32 -12.31 -13.19
N THR A 83 -12.65 -12.60 -12.08
CA THR A 83 -11.35 -12.01 -11.76
C THR A 83 -10.43 -12.43 -12.88
N GLY A 84 -10.20 -11.56 -13.87
CA GLY A 84 -9.45 -11.84 -15.09
C GLY A 84 -7.95 -12.05 -14.85
N TYR A 85 -7.63 -12.98 -13.96
CA TYR A 85 -6.34 -13.63 -13.81
C TYR A 85 -6.44 -15.05 -14.38
#